data_AF-A0A0C3CDZ8-F1
#
_entry.id   AF-A0A0C3CDZ8-F1
#
_cell.length_a   1.000
_cell.length_b   1.000
_cell.length_c   1.000
_cell.angle_alpha   90.00
_cell.angle_beta   90.00
_cell.angle_gamma   90.00
#
_symmetry.space_group_name_H-M   'P 1'
#
loop_
_entity.id
_entity.type
_entity.pdbx_description
1 polymer ?
#
loop_
_entity_poly.entity_id
_entity_poly.type
_entity_poly.pdbx_seq_one_letter_code
_entity_poly.pdbx_strand_id
1 'polypeptide(L)'
;MPVLSTLRTPLRSLDTNIRTRGPELSPFDRGQILGARKAGLLVREIEVELNLLRGAIRHTIESNGLRSNGVSLPRQGCPLVYTERDCRSILRNLRIYLKLTFEQR
;
A
#
# COMPACT_ATOMS: atom_id res chain seq x y z
N MET A 1 19.45 16.91 -38.56
CA MET A 1 20.21 17.19 -37.32
C MET A 1 19.99 16.02 -36.36
N PRO A 2 21.02 15.25 -35.99
CA PRO A 2 20.84 14.16 -35.04
C PRO A 2 20.52 14.74 -33.66
N VAL A 3 19.45 14.24 -33.02
CA VAL A 3 19.03 14.66 -31.68
C VAL A 3 19.99 14.04 -30.67
N LEU A 4 20.81 14.86 -30.01
CA LEU A 4 21.64 14.43 -28.88
C LEU A 4 20.72 13.94 -27.76
N SER A 5 20.73 12.63 -27.48
CA SER A 5 20.05 12.08 -26.32
C SER A 5 20.59 12.74 -25.05
N THR A 6 19.71 13.27 -24.20
CA THR A 6 20.08 13.87 -22.92
C THR A 6 20.92 12.89 -22.08
N LEU A 7 22.03 13.37 -21.49
CA LEU A 7 22.90 12.60 -20.61
C LEU A 7 22.09 11.99 -19.46
N ARG A 8 22.24 10.67 -19.21
CA ARG A 8 21.58 10.00 -18.09
C ARG A 8 22.27 10.40 -16.78
N THR A 9 21.50 10.86 -15.80
CA THR A 9 21.98 11.07 -14.43
C THR A 9 22.28 9.70 -13.81
N PRO A 10 23.48 9.46 -13.24
CA PRO A 10 23.78 8.20 -12.56
C PRO A 10 22.86 8.01 -11.36
N LEU A 11 22.45 6.77 -11.12
CA LEU A 11 21.59 6.43 -9.97
C LEU A 11 22.32 6.74 -8.66
N ARG A 12 21.62 7.36 -7.70
CA ARG A 12 22.12 7.58 -6.35
C ARG A 12 22.21 6.24 -5.60
N SER A 13 23.18 6.10 -4.70
CA SER A 13 23.24 4.99 -3.76
C SER A 13 21.96 4.93 -2.92
N LEU A 14 21.26 3.78 -2.98
CA LEU A 14 20.08 3.52 -2.16
C LEU A 14 20.53 2.96 -0.81
N ASP A 15 20.21 3.66 0.28
CA ASP A 15 20.32 3.10 1.61
C ASP A 15 19.07 2.26 1.90
N THR A 16 19.24 0.93 1.93
CA THR A 16 18.15 -0.02 2.13
C THR A 16 17.57 0.02 3.54
N ASN A 17 18.27 0.61 4.51
CA ASN A 17 17.82 0.70 5.89
C ASN A 17 16.98 1.95 6.17
N ILE A 18 17.01 2.93 5.27
CA ILE A 18 16.13 4.10 5.36
C ILE A 18 14.73 3.67 4.92
N ARG A 19 13.89 3.37 5.93
CA ARG A 19 12.44 3.29 5.72
C ARG A 19 11.94 4.67 5.35
N THR A 20 11.78 4.93 4.05
CA THR A 20 11.15 6.15 3.52
C THR A 20 9.69 6.28 3.92
N ARG A 21 9.08 5.21 4.45
CA ARG A 21 7.70 5.21 4.96
C ARG A 21 7.70 5.47 6.45
N GLY A 22 7.16 6.63 6.84
CA GLY A 22 6.89 6.97 8.24
C GLY A 22 5.86 6.05 8.90
N PRO A 23 5.60 6.25 10.20
CA PRO A 23 4.63 5.46 10.95
C PRO A 23 3.22 5.58 10.36
N GLU A 24 2.40 4.54 10.56
CA GLU A 24 1.00 4.62 10.20
C GLU A 24 0.26 5.63 11.10
N LEU A 25 -0.62 6.42 10.50
CA LEU A 25 -1.52 7.31 11.25
C LEU A 25 -2.38 6.51 12.22
N SER A 26 -2.57 7.03 13.43
CA SER A 26 -3.53 6.44 14.36
C SER A 26 -4.97 6.71 13.90
N PRO A 27 -5.97 5.91 14.35
CA PRO A 27 -7.37 6.22 14.09
C PRO A 27 -7.78 7.60 14.63
N PHE A 28 -7.15 8.04 15.73
CA PHE A 28 -7.37 9.36 16.32
C PHE A 28 -6.90 10.48 15.39
N ASP A 29 -5.66 10.40 14.87
CA ASP A 29 -5.12 11.40 13.94
C ASP A 29 -5.98 11.50 12.67
N ARG A 30 -6.46 10.35 12.17
CA ARG A 30 -7.40 10.34 11.04
C ARG A 30 -8.72 11.03 11.40
N GLY A 31 -9.24 10.79 12.60
CA GLY A 31 -10.42 11.47 13.12
C GLY A 31 -10.24 12.99 13.16
N GLN A 32 -9.08 13.47 13.63
CA GLN A 32 -8.74 14.90 13.65
C GLN A 32 -8.67 15.48 12.25
N ILE A 33 -7.99 14.82 11.30
CA ILE A 33 -7.93 15.25 9.89
C ILE A 33 -9.34 15.41 9.30
N LEU A 34 -10.22 14.44 9.55
CA LEU A 34 -11.59 14.46 9.01
C LEU A 34 -12.46 15.50 9.68
N GLY A 35 -12.31 15.70 10.99
CA GLY A 35 -12.97 16.77 11.74
C GLY A 35 -12.57 18.14 11.21
N ALA A 36 -11.27 18.39 11.07
CA ALA A 36 -10.73 19.62 10.52
C ALA A 36 -11.20 19.88 9.08
N ARG A 37 -11.21 18.82 8.24
CA ARG A 37 -11.72 18.95 6.87
C ARG A 37 -13.22 19.26 6.83
N LYS A 38 -14.03 18.66 7.72
CA LYS A 38 -15.46 18.97 7.87
C LYS A 38 -15.69 20.39 8.38
N ALA A 39 -14.79 20.93 9.19
CA ALA A 39 -14.81 22.32 9.64
C ALA A 39 -14.42 23.33 8.54
N GLY A 40 -14.02 22.86 7.35
CA GLY A 40 -13.71 23.70 6.20
C GLY A 40 -12.23 24.06 6.04
N LEU A 41 -11.35 23.57 6.92
CA LEU A 41 -9.92 23.84 6.84
C LEU A 41 -9.31 23.29 5.53
N LEU A 42 -8.34 24.03 5.02
CA LEU A 42 -7.55 23.64 3.86
C LEU A 42 -6.49 22.60 4.27
N VAL A 43 -6.12 21.73 3.32
CA VAL A 43 -5.10 20.68 3.55
C VAL A 43 -3.78 21.26 4.07
N ARG A 44 -3.41 22.47 3.64
CA ARG A 44 -2.20 23.16 4.10
C ARG A 44 -2.29 23.58 5.57
N GLU A 45 -3.47 24.02 6.02
CA GLU A 45 -3.70 24.43 7.40
C GLU A 45 -3.65 23.21 8.32
N ILE A 46 -4.29 22.11 7.90
CA ILE A 46 -4.27 20.83 8.61
C ILE A 46 -2.83 20.28 8.73
N GLU A 47 -2.01 20.44 7.69
CA GLU A 47 -0.60 20.06 7.71
C GLU A 47 0.20 20.85 8.75
N VAL A 48 -0.01 22.16 8.83
CA VAL A 48 0.66 23.02 9.80
C VAL A 48 0.19 22.71 11.24
N GLU A 49 -1.10 22.48 11.43
CA GLU A 49 -1.70 22.25 12.75
C GLU A 49 -1.36 20.87 13.32
N LEU A 50 -1.45 19.82 12.50
CA LEU A 50 -1.22 18.44 12.94
C LEU A 50 0.23 17.97 12.74
N ASN A 51 1.06 18.76 12.04
CA ASN A 51 2.44 18.39 11.66
C ASN A 51 2.52 17.02 10.94
N LEU A 52 1.56 16.78 10.03
CA LEU A 52 1.44 15.55 9.27
C LEU A 52 1.75 15.77 7.80
N LEU A 53 2.34 14.75 7.16
CA LEU A 53 2.66 14.80 5.74
C LEU A 53 1.41 15.08 4.88
N ARG A 54 1.50 16.09 4.01
CA ARG A 54 0.44 16.46 3.06
C ARG A 54 -0.16 15.29 2.29
N GLY A 55 0.69 14.36 1.85
CA GLY A 55 0.26 13.15 1.13
C GLY A 55 -0.61 12.23 1.99
N ALA A 56 -0.28 12.09 3.26
CA ALA A 56 -1.05 11.28 4.21
C ALA A 56 -2.42 11.91 4.50
N ILE A 57 -2.49 13.24 4.60
CA ILE A 57 -3.74 13.99 4.78
C ILE A 57 -4.65 13.80 3.56
N ARG A 58 -4.15 14.05 2.34
CA ARG A 58 -4.92 13.86 1.10
C ARG A 58 -5.46 12.44 0.97
N HIS A 59 -4.57 11.45 1.11
CA HIS A 59 -4.96 10.05 1.06
C HIS A 59 -5.98 9.68 2.13
N THR A 60 -5.92 10.30 3.32
CA THR A 60 -6.90 10.08 4.38
C THR A 60 -8.27 10.62 4.02
N ILE A 61 -8.35 11.81 3.43
CA ILE A 61 -9.60 12.42 2.96
C ILE A 61 -10.21 11.59 1.82
N GLU A 62 -9.41 11.22 0.81
CA GLU A 62 -9.85 10.46 -0.36
C GLU A 62 -10.35 9.05 0.01
N SER A 63 -9.60 8.36 0.88
CA SER A 63 -9.93 6.98 1.28
C SER A 63 -11.00 6.91 2.38
N ASN A 64 -11.47 8.04 2.91
CA ASN A 64 -12.36 8.04 4.08
C ASN A 64 -13.66 7.26 3.81
N GLY A 65 -14.24 7.41 2.62
CA GLY A 65 -15.48 6.72 2.25
C GLY A 65 -15.35 5.19 2.21
N LEU A 66 -14.12 4.66 2.11
CA LEU A 66 -13.86 3.22 2.05
C LEU A 66 -13.60 2.62 3.44
N ARG A 67 -13.30 3.45 4.46
CA ARG A 67 -12.89 2.98 5.78
C ARG A 67 -14.06 2.97 6.76
N SER A 68 -14.14 1.90 7.57
CA SER A 68 -14.97 1.87 8.77
C SER A 68 -14.15 2.27 10.00
N ASN A 69 -14.65 3.20 10.81
CA ASN A 69 -14.09 3.58 12.12
C ASN A 69 -12.64 4.12 12.10
N GLY A 70 -12.18 4.69 10.99
CA GLY A 70 -10.83 5.29 10.90
C GLY A 70 -9.68 4.27 10.97
N VAL A 71 -9.98 2.98 10.85
CA VAL A 71 -8.97 1.90 10.83
C VAL A 71 -8.40 1.75 9.42
N SER A 72 -7.12 1.39 9.32
CA SER A 72 -6.51 1.04 8.04
C SER A 72 -7.14 -0.22 7.45
N LEU A 73 -7.41 -0.19 6.15
CA LEU A 73 -7.82 -1.38 5.43
C LEU A 73 -6.58 -2.24 5.13
N PRO A 74 -6.69 -3.57 5.18
CA PRO A 74 -5.64 -4.43 4.67
C PRO A 74 -5.38 -4.11 3.20
N ARG A 75 -4.12 -4.17 2.79
CA ARG A 75 -3.78 -4.02 1.36
C ARG A 75 -4.46 -5.15 0.58
N GLN A 76 -4.99 -4.82 -0.59
CA GLN A 76 -5.47 -5.84 -1.50
C GLN A 76 -4.31 -6.78 -1.84
N GLY A 77 -4.50 -8.06 -1.55
CA GLY A 77 -3.55 -9.11 -1.91
C GLY A 77 -3.61 -9.40 -3.41
N CYS A 78 -2.64 -10.18 -3.89
CA CYS A 78 -2.71 -10.76 -5.23
C CYS A 78 -3.95 -11.67 -5.30
N PRO A 79 -4.80 -11.56 -6.33
CA PRO A 79 -5.93 -12.47 -6.49
C PRO A 79 -5.43 -13.91 -6.65
N LEU A 80 -6.21 -14.86 -6.13
CA LEU A 80 -5.92 -16.28 -6.32
C LEU A 80 -6.07 -16.64 -7.80
N VAL A 81 -5.00 -17.17 -8.38
CA VAL A 81 -4.99 -17.66 -9.77
C VAL A 81 -5.64 -19.06 -9.87
N TYR A 82 -5.62 -19.81 -8.77
CA TYR A 82 -6.13 -21.18 -8.72
C TYR A 82 -7.64 -21.21 -8.49
N THR A 83 -8.35 -22.03 -9.25
CA THR A 83 -9.76 -22.34 -8.99
C THR A 83 -9.89 -23.29 -7.79
N GLU A 84 -11.08 -23.39 -7.21
CA GLU A 84 -11.34 -24.41 -6.16
C GLU A 84 -11.02 -25.83 -6.62
N ARG A 85 -11.25 -26.12 -7.92
CA ARG A 85 -10.94 -27.41 -8.53
C ARG A 85 -9.44 -27.68 -8.53
N ASP A 86 -8.64 -26.66 -8.82
CA ASP A 86 -7.18 -26.75 -8.79
C ASP A 86 -6.70 -27.01 -7.36
N CYS A 87 -7.23 -26.27 -6.38
CA CYS A 87 -6.92 -26.49 -4.96
C CYS A 87 -7.22 -27.93 -4.53
N ARG A 88 -8.40 -28.47 -4.87
CA ARG A 88 -8.76 -29.87 -4.57
C ARG A 88 -7.83 -30.87 -5.25
N SER A 89 -7.43 -30.60 -6.50
CA SER A 89 -6.53 -31.46 -7.27
C SER A 89 -5.12 -31.48 -6.69
N ILE A 90 -4.59 -30.31 -6.31
CA ILE A 90 -3.30 -30.16 -5.64
C ILE A 90 -3.31 -30.89 -4.30
N LEU A 91 -4.34 -30.68 -3.48
CA LEU A 91 -4.46 -31.34 -2.17
C LEU A 91 -4.57 -32.87 -2.30
N ARG A 92 -5.32 -33.36 -3.29
CA ARG A 92 -5.39 -34.81 -3.59
C ARG A 92 -4.01 -35.34 -3.95
N ASN A 93 -3.29 -34.68 -4.84
CA ASN A 93 -1.96 -35.11 -5.26
C ASN A 93 -0.96 -35.13 -4.10
N LEU A 94 -0.97 -34.11 -3.22
CA LEU A 94 -0.13 -34.06 -2.03
C LEU A 94 -0.42 -35.19 -1.04
N ARG A 95 -1.70 -35.61 -0.91
CA ARG A 95 -2.09 -36.73 -0.05
C ARG A 95 -1.62 -38.09 -0.58
N ILE A 96 -1.68 -38.28 -1.90
CA ILE A 96 -1.29 -39.54 -2.55
C ILE A 96 0.24 -39.62 -2.67
N TYR A 97 0.89 -38.50 -2.97
CA TYR A 97 2.32 -38.42 -3.26
C TYR A 97 2.98 -37.36 -2.37
N LEU A 98 3.23 -37.73 -1.11
CA LEU A 98 3.77 -36.81 -0.08
C LEU A 98 5.14 -36.21 -0.43
N LYS A 99 5.91 -36.87 -1.31
CA LYS A 99 7.25 -36.43 -1.74
C LYS A 99 7.28 -35.86 -3.16
N LEU A 100 6.13 -35.65 -3.80
CA LEU A 100 6.09 -35.12 -5.16
C LEU A 100 6.70 -33.72 -5.19
N THR A 101 7.70 -33.51 -6.04
CA THR A 101 8.29 -32.19 -6.27
C THR A 101 7.63 -31.51 -7.47
N PHE A 102 7.76 -30.19 -7.57
CA PHE A 102 7.14 -29.39 -8.63
C PHE A 102 7.55 -29.80 -10.06
N GLU A 103 8.70 -30.46 -10.21
CA GLU A 103 9.32 -30.82 -11.49
C GLU A 103 8.82 -32.16 -12.06
N GLN A 104 8.10 -32.97 -11.28
CA GLN A 104 7.69 -34.33 -11.66
C GLN A 104 6.27 -34.40 -12.24
N ARG A 105 5.80 -33.32 -12.87
CA ARG A 105 4.41 -33.17 -13.31
C ARG A 105 4.21 -33.53 -14.78
#